data_AF-A0A3A0VPW0-F1
#
_entry.id   AF-A0A3A0VPW0-F1
#
_cell.length_a   1.000
_cell.length_b   1.000
_cell.length_c   1.000
_cell.angle_alpha   90.00
_cell.angle_beta   90.00
_cell.angle_gamma   90.00
#
_symmetry.space_group_name_H-M   'P 1'
#
loop_
_entity.id
_entity.type
_entity.pdbx_description
1 polymer ?
#
loop_
_entity_poly.entity_id
_entity_poly.type
_entity_poly.pdbx_seq_one_letter_code
_entity_poly.pdbx_strand_id
1 'polypeptide(L)' 'MDAIKEINQKINKLFEIETAYSISKNSGLPRQTVTDLMTGKSDIKKAKFITIETLYEYAKAHLE' A
#
# COMPACT_ATOMS: atom_id res chain seq x y z
N MET A 1 -8.76 11.56 15.47
CA MET A 1 -7.99 10.44 14.88
C MET A 1 -6.94 11.04 13.98
N ASP A 2 -5.72 10.51 14.03
CA ASP A 2 -4.61 10.99 13.22
C ASP A 2 -4.77 10.42 11.80
N ALA A 3 -5.01 11.28 10.79
CA ALA A 3 -5.31 10.86 9.43
C ALA A 3 -4.21 9.97 8.82
N ILE A 4 -2.95 10.21 9.20
CA ILE A 4 -1.80 9.42 8.76
C ILE A 4 -1.87 8.00 9.34
N LYS A 5 -2.33 7.86 10.59
CA LYS A 5 -2.56 6.55 11.19
C LYS A 5 -3.63 5.75 10.44
N GLU A 6 -4.72 6.39 10.02
CA GLU A 6 -5.78 5.73 9.24
C GLU A 6 -5.25 5.24 7.88
N ILE A 7 -4.51 6.09 7.16
CA ILE A 7 -3.90 5.74 5.86
C ILE A 7 -3.01 4.50 6.02
N ASN A 8 -2.11 4.52 7.00
CA ASN A 8 -1.21 3.39 7.26
C ASN A 8 -1.98 2.10 7.61
N GLN A 9 -3.06 2.21 8.40
CA GLN A 9 -3.88 1.06 8.75
C GLN A 9 -4.59 0.46 7.54
N LYS A 10 -5.15 1.29 6.65
CA LYS A 10 -5.79 0.80 5.42
C LYS A 10 -4.80 0.14 4.47
N ILE A 11 -3.61 0.73 4.29
CA ILE A 11 -2.58 0.13 3.43
C ILE A 11 -2.05 -1.18 4.03
N ASN A 12 -1.88 -1.27 5.35
CA ASN A 12 -1.49 -2.54 5.98
C ASN A 12 -2.56 -3.62 5.82
N LYS A 13 -3.85 -3.28 5.98
CA LYS A 13 -4.94 -4.22 5.70
C LYS A 13 -4.95 -4.69 4.25
N LEU A 14 -4.68 -3.78 3.31
CA LEU A 14 -4.52 -4.13 1.91
C LEU A 14 -3.44 -5.19 1.72
N PHE A 15 -2.29 -5.04 2.38
CA PHE A 15 -1.18 -6.01 2.31
C PHE A 15 -1.48 -7.38 2.93
N GLU A 16 -2.47 -7.47 3.83
CA GLU A 16 -2.93 -8.74 4.40
C GLU A 16 -3.90 -9.49 3.49
N ILE A 17 -4.65 -8.76 2.65
CA ILE A 17 -5.74 -9.30 1.83
C ILE A 17 -5.28 -9.57 0.40
N GLU A 18 -4.48 -8.66 -0.15
CA GLU A 18 -4.07 -8.68 -1.55
C GLU A 18 -2.63 -9.15 -1.73
N THR A 19 -2.34 -9.66 -2.93
CA THR A 19 -0.97 -10.09 -3.26
C THR A 19 -0.16 -8.95 -3.85
N ALA A 20 1.18 -9.03 -3.72
CA ALA A 20 2.11 -8.10 -4.38
C ALA A 20 1.81 -7.94 -5.88
N TYR A 21 1.39 -9.04 -6.49
CA TYR A 21 1.09 -9.11 -7.91
C TYR A 21 -0.21 -8.38 -8.25
N SER A 22 -1.30 -8.64 -7.54
CA SER A 22 -2.59 -7.96 -7.73
C SER A 22 -2.43 -6.45 -7.61
N ILE A 23 -1.81 -6.01 -6.51
CA ILE A 23 -1.57 -4.59 -6.23
C ILE A 23 -0.72 -4.01 -7.35
N SER A 24 0.41 -4.62 -7.71
CA SER A 24 1.30 -4.12 -8.77
C SER A 24 0.59 -4.02 -10.13
N LYS A 25 -0.18 -5.04 -10.49
CA LYS A 25 -0.89 -5.11 -11.77
C LYS A 25 -1.95 -4.02 -11.91
N ASN A 26 -2.71 -3.77 -10.83
CA ASN A 26 -3.86 -2.86 -10.87
C ASN A 26 -3.50 -1.42 -10.47
N SER A 27 -2.45 -1.21 -9.67
CA SER A 27 -2.00 0.11 -9.22
C SER A 27 -0.90 0.73 -10.11
N GLY A 28 -0.26 -0.08 -10.98
CA GLY A 28 0.89 0.36 -11.77
C GLY A 28 2.19 0.50 -10.97
N LEU A 29 2.19 0.20 -9.67
CA LEU A 29 3.39 0.22 -8.85
C LEU A 29 4.30 -0.97 -9.18
N PRO A 30 5.64 -0.80 -9.14
CA PRO A 30 6.55 -1.92 -9.32
C PRO A 30 6.32 -3.00 -8.26
N ARG A 31 6.19 -4.26 -8.70
CA ARG A 31 5.97 -5.40 -7.80
C ARG A 31 7.04 -5.50 -6.72
N GLN A 32 8.28 -5.17 -7.04
CA GLN A 32 9.38 -5.15 -6.07
C GLN A 32 9.12 -4.13 -4.95
N THR A 33 8.69 -2.91 -5.30
CA THR A 33 8.33 -1.87 -4.32
C THR A 33 7.20 -2.33 -3.41
N VAL A 34 6.14 -2.90 -3.97
CA VAL A 34 5.04 -3.44 -3.17
C VAL A 34 5.53 -4.57 -2.26
N THR A 35 6.34 -5.49 -2.77
CA THR A 35 6.88 -6.62 -1.99
C THR A 35 7.78 -6.14 -0.85
N ASP A 36 8.66 -5.18 -1.12
CA ASP A 36 9.56 -4.62 -0.10
C ASP A 36 8.77 -3.91 1.01
N LEU A 37 7.66 -3.23 0.68
CA LEU A 37 6.76 -2.61 1.67
C LEU A 37 6.00 -3.66 2.50
N MET A 38 5.43 -4.68 1.84
CA MET A 38 4.69 -5.75 2.52
C MET A 38 5.57 -6.60 3.45
N THR A 39 6.81 -6.86 3.04
CA THR A 39 7.77 -7.64 3.83
C THR A 39 8.45 -6.82 4.92
N GLY A 40 8.18 -5.50 5.00
CA GLY A 40 8.82 -4.60 5.96
C GLY A 40 10.29 -4.29 5.65
N LYS A 41 10.80 -4.72 4.49
CA LYS A 41 12.15 -4.36 4.01
C LYS A 41 12.26 -2.88 3.69
N SER A 42 11.15 -2.26 3.28
CA SER A 42 11.00 -0.81 3.16
C SER A 42 9.91 -0.31 4.10
N ASP A 43 10.15 0.83 4.74
CA ASP A 43 9.17 1.49 5.61
C ASP A 43 8.22 2.37 4.79
N ILE A 44 6.92 2.18 4.96
CA ILE A 44 5.89 2.98 4.28
C ILE A 44 5.99 4.47 4.62
N LYS A 45 6.47 4.82 5.82
CA LYS A 45 6.70 6.23 6.20
C LYS A 45 7.82 6.90 5.41
N LYS A 46 8.71 6.10 4.81
CA LYS A 46 9.82 6.55 3.96
C LYS A 46 9.51 6.38 2.48
N ALA A 47 8.37 5.80 2.13
CA ALA A 47 7.93 5.68 0.75
C ALA A 47 7.62 7.07 0.17
N LYS A 48 7.76 7.20 -1.15
CA LYS A 48 7.36 8.43 -1.85
C LYS A 48 5.87 8.65 -1.64
N PHE A 49 5.46 9.90 -1.44
CA PHE A 49 4.06 10.26 -1.23
C PHE A 49 3.14 9.68 -2.33
N ILE A 50 3.57 9.76 -3.59
CA ILE A 50 2.85 9.17 -4.74
C ILE A 50 2.57 7.67 -4.52
N THR A 51 3.53 6.92 -4.00
CA THR A 51 3.34 5.49 -3.70
C THR A 51 2.31 5.28 -2.60
N ILE A 52 2.33 6.11 -1.55
CA ILE A 52 1.36 6.05 -0.44
C ILE A 52 -0.05 6.39 -0.94
N GLU A 53 -0.17 7.45 -1.76
CA GLU A 53 -1.43 7.88 -2.38
C GLU A 53 -2.02 6.76 -3.25
N THR A 54 -1.23 6.22 -4.18
CA THR A 54 -1.68 5.12 -5.05
C THR A 54 -2.09 3.87 -4.26
N LEU A 55 -1.34 3.50 -3.22
CA LEU A 55 -1.71 2.36 -2.36
C LEU A 55 -2.99 2.63 -1.57
N TYR A 56 -3.19 3.86 -1.10
CA TYR A 56 -4.38 4.24 -0.36
C TYR A 56 -5.62 4.26 -1.27
N GLU A 57 -5.53 4.80 -2.48
CA GLU A 57 -6.61 4.77 -3.46
C GLU A 57 -6.99 3.33 -3.83
N TYR A 58 -5.99 2.48 -4.07
CA TYR A 58 -6.23 1.06 -4.33
C TYR A 58 -6.89 0.37 -3.13
N ALA A 59 -6.38 0.62 -1.92
CA ALA A 59 -6.97 0.09 -0.69
C ALA A 59 -8.43 0.55 -0.54
N LYS A 60 -8.74 1.80 -0.85
CA LYS A 60 -10.11 2.32 -0.78
C LYS A 60 -11.03 1.63 -1.78
N ALA A 61 -10.59 1.44 -3.02
CA ALA A 61 -11.39 0.80 -4.07
C ALA A 61 -11.65 -0.71 -3.82
N HIS A 62 -10.81 -1.37 -3.01
CA HIS A 62 -10.85 -2.83 -2.81
C HIS A 62 -11.18 -3.29 -1.37
N LEU A 63 -11.27 -2.37 -0.41
CA LEU A 63 -11.60 -2.66 1.01
C LEU A 63 -12.93 -2.06 1.47
N GLU A 64 -13.67 -1.39 0.58
CA GLU A 64 -15.05 -0.92 0.82
C GLU A 64 -16.11 -1.94 0.38
#